data_AF-A0A143PHX7-F1
#
_entry.id   AF-A0A143PHX7-F1
#
_cell.length_a   1.000
_cell.length_b   1.000
_cell.length_c   1.000
_cell.angle_alpha   90.00
_cell.angle_beta   90.00
_cell.angle_gamma   90.00
#
_symmetry.space_group_name_H-M   'P 1'
#
loop_
_entity.id
_entity.type
_entity.pdbx_description
1 polymer ?
#
loop_
_entity_poly.entity_id
_entity_poly.type
_entity_poly.pdbx_seq_one_letter_code
_entity_poly.pdbx_strand_id
1 'polypeptide(L)'
;MAEAGTLHDAFIDELRDTYDAEKQLTKALPKLAKAASDPTLRQAFESHLEETRRQIARLEQVFESLDEKVRGKHCDGIAGIIEEGKAVMEEDFDETTMDACLIASGQRAEHYEMAAYGTLVAWATAMGHTDAARLLQETLDEEKAADEKLSSLAEGGINQAAAGAGQPDEEEDEPAAVGAGAKKTAAAKAKKAGARR
;
A
#
# COMPACT_ATOMS: atom_id res chain seq x y z
N MET A 1 1.86 -23.52 -18.32
CA MET A 1 2.93 -23.43 -19.33
C MET A 1 2.23 -23.24 -20.66
N ALA A 2 2.30 -22.05 -21.25
CA ALA A 2 1.75 -21.81 -22.58
C ALA A 2 2.49 -22.68 -23.60
N GLU A 3 1.73 -23.42 -24.41
CA GLU A 3 2.22 -24.19 -25.55
C GLU A 3 2.24 -23.22 -26.75
N ALA A 4 3.45 -22.89 -27.24
CA ALA A 4 3.80 -21.81 -28.18
C ALA A 4 3.82 -20.39 -27.58
N GLY A 5 4.93 -19.67 -27.79
CA GLY A 5 5.23 -18.40 -27.12
C GLY A 5 4.98 -17.18 -28.00
N THR A 6 3.71 -16.77 -28.12
CA THR A 6 3.33 -15.50 -28.75
C THR A 6 2.91 -14.45 -27.72
N LEU A 7 2.82 -13.19 -28.13
CA LEU A 7 2.28 -12.12 -27.29
C LEU A 7 0.80 -12.38 -26.94
N HIS A 8 0.05 -13.01 -27.85
CA HIS A 8 -1.34 -13.37 -27.59
C HIS A 8 -1.44 -14.43 -26.48
N ASP A 9 -0.57 -15.46 -26.51
CA ASP A 9 -0.55 -16.48 -25.45
C ASP A 9 -0.20 -15.89 -24.09
N ALA A 10 0.77 -14.95 -24.05
CA ALA A 10 1.12 -14.21 -22.84
C ALA A 10 -0.03 -13.32 -22.35
N PHE A 11 -0.72 -12.64 -23.26
CA PHE A 11 -1.89 -11.82 -22.96
C PHE A 11 -3.04 -12.63 -22.39
N ILE A 12 -3.34 -13.81 -22.96
CA ILE A 12 -4.35 -14.71 -22.40
C ILE A 12 -3.91 -15.25 -21.04
N ASP A 13 -2.65 -15.63 -20.83
CA ASP A 13 -2.18 -16.09 -19.51
C ASP A 13 -2.33 -14.99 -18.44
N GLU A 14 -1.96 -13.75 -18.76
CA GLU A 14 -2.10 -12.58 -17.88
C GLU A 14 -3.56 -12.24 -17.60
N LEU A 15 -4.45 -12.34 -18.60
CA LEU A 15 -5.88 -12.11 -18.44
C LEU A 15 -6.50 -13.15 -17.49
N ARG A 16 -6.05 -14.41 -17.57
CA ARG A 16 -6.48 -15.48 -16.66
C ARG A 16 -5.96 -15.31 -15.24
N ASP A 17 -4.75 -14.80 -15.10
CA ASP A 17 -4.12 -14.45 -13.82
C ASP A 17 -4.90 -13.31 -13.15
N THR A 18 -5.09 -12.19 -13.87
CA THR A 18 -5.86 -11.02 -13.41
C THR A 18 -7.30 -11.38 -13.04
N TYR A 19 -7.96 -12.25 -13.83
CA TYR A 19 -9.31 -12.73 -13.51
C TYR A 19 -9.39 -13.53 -12.21
N ASP A 20 -8.36 -14.31 -11.87
CA ASP A 20 -8.31 -14.94 -10.55
C ASP A 20 -7.98 -13.93 -9.47
N ALA A 21 -7.13 -12.94 -9.76
CA ALA A 21 -6.74 -11.91 -8.80
C ALA A 21 -7.96 -11.17 -8.23
N GLU A 22 -8.79 -10.66 -9.12
CA GLU A 22 -10.09 -10.04 -8.86
C GLU A 22 -11.01 -10.94 -8.01
N LYS A 23 -11.09 -12.23 -8.34
CA LYS A 23 -11.87 -13.20 -7.57
C LYS A 23 -11.33 -13.42 -6.16
N GLN A 24 -10.02 -13.35 -5.96
CA GLN A 24 -9.43 -13.41 -4.63
C GLN A 24 -9.75 -12.14 -3.85
N LEU A 25 -9.67 -10.96 -4.49
CA LEU A 25 -9.98 -9.67 -3.87
C LEU A 25 -11.43 -9.56 -3.41
N THR A 26 -12.40 -10.09 -4.17
CA THR A 26 -13.81 -10.13 -3.70
C THR A 26 -14.00 -10.87 -2.36
N LYS A 27 -13.07 -11.74 -1.97
CA LYS A 27 -13.07 -12.43 -0.66
C LYS A 27 -12.27 -11.70 0.41
N ALA A 28 -11.29 -10.89 0.01
CA ALA A 28 -10.43 -10.12 0.90
C ALA A 28 -11.10 -8.80 1.33
N LEU A 29 -11.71 -8.07 0.39
CA LEU A 29 -12.32 -6.76 0.64
C LEU A 29 -13.37 -6.74 1.77
N PRO A 30 -14.27 -7.73 1.93
CA PRO A 30 -15.17 -7.77 3.08
C PRO A 30 -14.44 -7.85 4.43
N LYS A 31 -13.26 -8.46 4.47
CA LYS A 31 -12.45 -8.57 5.68
C LYS A 31 -11.76 -7.26 6.02
N LEU A 32 -11.21 -6.57 5.01
CA LEU A 32 -10.63 -5.24 5.15
C LEU A 32 -11.68 -4.22 5.64
N ALA A 33 -12.87 -4.21 5.01
CA ALA A 33 -13.98 -3.37 5.43
C ALA A 33 -14.38 -3.62 6.90
N LYS A 34 -14.43 -4.88 7.33
CA LYS A 34 -14.76 -5.25 8.71
C LYS A 34 -13.68 -4.82 9.71
N ALA A 35 -12.41 -4.85 9.30
CA ALA A 35 -11.28 -4.46 10.14
C ALA A 35 -11.13 -2.94 10.27
N ALA A 36 -11.59 -2.18 9.28
CA ALA A 36 -11.52 -0.74 9.29
C ALA A 36 -12.40 -0.13 10.39
N SER A 37 -11.80 0.71 11.25
CA SER A 37 -12.50 1.44 12.30
C SER A 37 -13.13 2.73 11.76
N ASP A 38 -12.42 3.43 10.86
CA ASP A 38 -12.90 4.62 10.17
C ASP A 38 -14.06 4.28 9.20
N PRO A 39 -15.21 4.96 9.33
CA PRO A 39 -16.39 4.65 8.52
C PRO A 39 -16.19 4.99 7.03
N THR A 40 -15.33 5.97 6.70
CA THR A 40 -15.05 6.36 5.32
C THR A 40 -14.13 5.34 4.65
N LEU A 41 -13.13 4.85 5.38
CA LEU A 41 -12.25 3.75 4.93
C LEU A 41 -13.04 2.46 4.73
N ARG A 42 -13.90 2.09 5.68
CA ARG A 42 -14.81 0.95 5.55
C ARG A 42 -15.66 1.07 4.28
N GLN A 43 -16.28 2.23 4.08
CA GLN A 43 -17.09 2.48 2.89
C GLN A 43 -16.26 2.41 1.60
N ALA A 44 -14.99 2.82 1.64
CA ALA A 44 -14.10 2.71 0.48
C ALA A 44 -13.92 1.24 0.05
N PHE A 45 -13.61 0.33 0.99
CA PHE A 45 -13.49 -1.10 0.68
C PHE A 45 -14.81 -1.75 0.26
N GLU A 46 -15.95 -1.34 0.84
CA GLU A 46 -17.27 -1.82 0.43
C GLU A 46 -17.65 -1.37 -0.98
N SER A 47 -17.36 -0.11 -1.33
CA SER A 47 -17.57 0.40 -2.69
C SER A 47 -16.69 -0.32 -3.70
N HIS A 48 -15.41 -0.50 -3.35
CA HIS A 48 -14.45 -1.17 -4.21
C HIS A 48 -14.84 -2.64 -4.46
N LEU A 49 -15.38 -3.35 -3.46
CA LEU A 49 -15.94 -4.70 -3.66
C LEU A 49 -17.02 -4.75 -4.76
N GLU A 50 -17.88 -3.73 -4.85
CA GLU A 50 -18.87 -3.67 -5.93
C GLU A 50 -18.24 -3.30 -7.28
N GLU A 51 -17.15 -2.53 -7.29
CA GLU A 51 -16.31 -2.28 -8.49
C GLU A 51 -15.66 -3.57 -8.98
N THR A 52 -14.94 -4.29 -8.12
CA THR A 52 -14.31 -5.61 -8.38
C THR A 52 -15.29 -6.60 -9.00
N ARG A 53 -16.54 -6.67 -8.52
CA ARG A 53 -17.56 -7.54 -9.13
C ARG A 53 -17.92 -7.15 -10.56
N ARG A 54 -17.95 -5.86 -10.87
CA ARG A 54 -18.18 -5.36 -12.24
C ARG A 54 -16.95 -5.57 -13.11
N GLN A 55 -15.75 -5.41 -12.56
CA GLN A 55 -14.48 -5.65 -13.24
C GLN A 55 -14.35 -7.12 -13.66
N ILE A 56 -14.73 -8.07 -12.80
CA ILE A 56 -14.86 -9.50 -13.16
C ILE A 56 -15.79 -9.70 -14.36
N ALA A 57 -16.98 -9.09 -14.35
CA ALA A 57 -17.92 -9.18 -15.47
C ALA A 57 -17.39 -8.49 -16.74
N ARG A 58 -16.52 -7.48 -16.59
CA ARG A 58 -15.84 -6.80 -17.69
C ARG A 58 -14.76 -7.70 -18.31
N LEU A 59 -13.97 -8.39 -17.48
CA LEU A 59 -13.01 -9.40 -17.94
C LEU A 59 -13.69 -10.54 -18.69
N GLU A 60 -14.88 -10.96 -18.27
CA GLU A 60 -15.67 -11.97 -18.99
C GLU A 60 -16.05 -11.50 -20.40
N GLN A 61 -16.42 -10.22 -20.57
CA GLN A 61 -16.63 -9.62 -21.88
C GLN A 61 -15.34 -9.54 -22.71
N VAL A 62 -14.19 -9.29 -22.07
CA VAL A 62 -12.89 -9.30 -22.75
C VAL A 62 -12.59 -10.70 -23.30
N PHE A 63 -12.76 -11.76 -22.51
CA PHE A 63 -12.62 -13.15 -22.99
C PHE A 63 -13.55 -13.44 -24.18
N GLU A 64 -14.82 -13.06 -24.08
CA GLU A 64 -15.79 -13.23 -25.17
C GLU A 64 -15.38 -12.50 -26.45
N SER A 65 -14.88 -11.26 -26.35
CA SER A 65 -14.42 -10.47 -27.50
C SER A 65 -13.24 -11.10 -28.27
N LEU A 66 -12.54 -12.03 -27.62
CA LEU A 66 -11.36 -12.72 -28.15
C LEU A 66 -11.69 -14.15 -28.61
N ASP A 67 -12.95 -14.59 -28.52
CA ASP A 67 -13.38 -15.98 -28.71
C ASP A 67 -12.63 -16.97 -27.77
N GLU A 68 -12.28 -16.50 -26.57
CA GLU A 68 -11.54 -17.26 -25.56
C GLU A 68 -12.44 -17.72 -24.42
N LYS A 69 -12.15 -18.89 -23.86
CA LYS A 69 -12.92 -19.41 -22.73
C LYS A 69 -12.53 -18.69 -21.44
N VAL A 70 -13.53 -18.16 -20.74
CA VAL A 70 -13.37 -17.62 -19.37
C VAL A 70 -12.84 -18.74 -18.46
N ARG A 71 -11.61 -18.59 -18.00
CA ARG A 71 -10.97 -19.53 -17.08
C ARG A 71 -9.90 -18.81 -16.28
N GLY A 72 -10.01 -18.80 -14.96
CA GLY A 72 -8.94 -18.29 -14.10
C GLY A 72 -7.72 -19.20 -14.06
N LYS A 73 -6.56 -18.60 -13.80
CA LYS A 73 -5.32 -19.25 -13.38
C LYS A 73 -4.97 -18.65 -12.02
N HIS A 74 -4.59 -19.48 -11.04
CA HIS A 74 -4.29 -18.98 -9.71
C HIS A 74 -3.23 -17.86 -9.78
N CYS A 75 -3.59 -16.68 -9.26
CA CYS A 75 -2.72 -15.54 -9.17
C CYS A 75 -1.94 -15.57 -7.85
N ASP A 76 -0.68 -15.99 -7.91
CA ASP A 76 0.21 -16.03 -6.74
C ASP A 76 0.57 -14.62 -6.24
N GLY A 77 0.62 -13.64 -7.15
CA GLY A 77 0.97 -12.25 -6.84
C GLY A 77 0.00 -11.59 -5.88
N ILE A 78 -1.29 -11.54 -6.25
CA ILE A 78 -2.31 -10.97 -5.35
C ILE A 78 -2.50 -11.84 -4.12
N ALA A 79 -2.34 -13.16 -4.21
CA ALA A 79 -2.45 -14.05 -3.06
C ALA A 79 -1.42 -13.65 -1.99
N GLY A 80 -0.18 -13.39 -2.39
CA GLY A 80 0.87 -12.88 -1.51
C GLY A 80 0.50 -11.55 -0.85
N ILE A 81 0.02 -10.58 -1.63
CA ILE A 81 -0.41 -9.25 -1.12
C ILE A 81 -1.56 -9.40 -0.11
N ILE A 82 -2.53 -10.27 -0.40
CA ILE A 82 -3.64 -10.57 0.50
C ILE A 82 -3.15 -11.22 1.80
N GLU A 83 -2.17 -12.14 1.73
CA GLU A 83 -1.58 -12.73 2.93
C GLU A 83 -0.79 -11.70 3.76
N GLU A 84 -0.06 -10.77 3.12
CA GLU A 84 0.58 -9.65 3.83
C GLU A 84 -0.44 -8.79 4.58
N GLY A 85 -1.55 -8.43 3.93
CA GLY A 85 -2.62 -7.66 4.56
C GLY A 85 -3.29 -8.42 5.71
N LYS A 86 -3.47 -9.73 5.59
CA LYS A 86 -3.99 -10.57 6.70
C LYS A 86 -3.02 -10.61 7.88
N ALA A 87 -1.73 -10.76 7.63
CA ALA A 87 -0.73 -10.78 8.70
C ALA A 87 -0.75 -9.46 9.48
N VAL A 88 -0.84 -8.31 8.78
CA VAL A 88 -1.01 -6.99 9.40
C VAL A 88 -2.26 -6.93 10.28
N MET A 89 -3.39 -7.48 9.83
CA MET A 89 -4.64 -7.51 10.61
C MET A 89 -4.58 -8.39 11.87
N GLU A 90 -3.56 -9.23 12.01
CA GLU A 90 -3.33 -10.07 13.20
C GLU A 90 -2.43 -9.39 14.25
N GLU A 91 -1.82 -8.25 13.91
CA GLU A 91 -0.99 -7.46 14.83
C GLU A 91 -1.85 -6.66 15.83
N ASP A 92 -1.28 -6.38 17.01
CA ASP A 92 -1.95 -5.67 18.11
C ASP A 92 -1.73 -4.14 17.99
N PHE A 93 -2.17 -3.57 16.88
CA PHE A 93 -2.18 -2.11 16.68
C PHE A 93 -3.47 -1.50 17.22
N ASP A 94 -3.40 -0.24 17.67
CA ASP A 94 -4.59 0.55 17.94
C ASP A 94 -5.42 0.77 16.66
N GLU A 95 -6.69 1.14 16.81
CA GLU A 95 -7.63 1.31 15.70
C GLU A 95 -7.14 2.27 14.61
N THR A 96 -6.49 3.39 14.99
CA THR A 96 -6.03 4.40 14.03
C THR A 96 -4.78 3.95 13.27
N THR A 97 -3.86 3.28 13.96
CA THR A 97 -2.69 2.65 13.34
C THR A 97 -3.13 1.51 12.41
N MET A 98 -4.10 0.69 12.83
CA MET A 98 -4.65 -0.38 11.99
C MET A 98 -5.27 0.18 10.71
N ASP A 99 -6.04 1.26 10.77
CA ASP A 99 -6.62 1.89 9.57
C ASP A 99 -5.55 2.38 8.59
N ALA A 100 -4.46 2.98 9.07
CA ALA A 100 -3.33 3.37 8.22
C ALA A 100 -2.67 2.15 7.55
N CYS A 101 -2.52 1.04 8.28
CA CYS A 101 -1.98 -0.20 7.74
C CYS A 101 -2.94 -0.89 6.73
N LEU A 102 -4.25 -0.80 6.94
CA LEU A 102 -5.26 -1.29 6.00
C LEU A 102 -5.22 -0.51 4.69
N ILE A 103 -5.08 0.83 4.75
CA ILE A 103 -4.87 1.67 3.57
C ILE A 103 -3.62 1.22 2.81
N ALA A 104 -2.49 1.10 3.49
CA ALA A 104 -1.24 0.66 2.86
C ALA A 104 -1.32 -0.74 2.25
N SER A 105 -2.19 -1.62 2.78
CA SER A 105 -2.45 -2.95 2.21
C SER A 105 -3.34 -2.87 0.97
N GLY A 106 -4.38 -2.02 1.00
CA GLY A 106 -5.22 -1.73 -0.16
C GLY A 106 -4.41 -1.16 -1.31
N GLN A 107 -3.61 -0.12 -1.07
CA GLN A 107 -2.79 0.50 -2.12
C GLN A 107 -1.77 -0.46 -2.77
N ARG A 108 -1.24 -1.42 -2.01
CA ARG A 108 -0.37 -2.47 -2.58
C ARG A 108 -1.14 -3.36 -3.57
N ALA A 109 -2.40 -3.69 -3.27
CA ALA A 109 -3.26 -4.40 -4.21
C ALA A 109 -3.57 -3.54 -5.45
N GLU A 110 -3.99 -2.27 -5.26
CA GLU A 110 -4.28 -1.36 -6.37
C GLU A 110 -3.07 -1.20 -7.31
N HIS A 111 -1.87 -1.01 -6.77
CA HIS A 111 -0.65 -0.88 -7.56
C HIS A 111 -0.32 -2.15 -8.36
N TYR A 112 -0.60 -3.32 -7.79
CA TYR A 112 -0.45 -4.59 -8.51
C TYR A 112 -1.44 -4.65 -9.69
N GLU A 113 -2.70 -4.32 -9.47
CA GLU A 113 -3.74 -4.32 -10.50
C GLU A 113 -3.48 -3.26 -11.58
N MET A 114 -3.05 -2.06 -11.21
CA MET A 114 -2.64 -1.02 -12.15
C MET A 114 -1.50 -1.49 -13.07
N ALA A 115 -0.54 -2.26 -12.54
CA ALA A 115 0.54 -2.84 -13.34
C ALA A 115 0.03 -3.93 -14.30
N ALA A 116 -0.84 -4.82 -13.82
CA ALA A 116 -1.45 -5.89 -14.62
C ALA A 116 -2.33 -5.32 -15.74
N TYR A 117 -3.30 -4.46 -15.39
CA TYR A 117 -4.18 -3.83 -16.36
C TYR A 117 -3.45 -2.89 -17.32
N GLY A 118 -2.45 -2.13 -16.85
CA GLY A 118 -1.60 -1.33 -17.73
C GLY A 118 -0.90 -2.17 -18.79
N THR A 119 -0.41 -3.36 -18.42
CA THR A 119 0.20 -4.34 -19.32
C THR A 119 -0.82 -4.89 -20.31
N LEU A 120 -1.98 -5.33 -19.83
CA LEU A 120 -3.07 -5.87 -20.65
C LEU A 120 -3.56 -4.85 -21.68
N VAL A 121 -3.77 -3.59 -21.29
CA VAL A 121 -4.17 -2.51 -22.22
C VAL A 121 -3.12 -2.32 -23.31
N ALA A 122 -1.84 -2.25 -22.94
CA ALA A 122 -0.75 -2.04 -23.88
C ALA A 122 -0.65 -3.19 -24.91
N TRP A 123 -0.75 -4.44 -24.44
CA TRP A 123 -0.70 -5.62 -25.31
C TRP A 123 -1.95 -5.74 -26.20
N ALA A 124 -3.15 -5.52 -25.66
CA ALA A 124 -4.38 -5.50 -26.44
C ALA A 124 -4.32 -4.44 -27.56
N THR A 125 -3.81 -3.25 -27.24
CA THR A 125 -3.61 -2.17 -28.23
C THR A 125 -2.60 -2.58 -29.31
N ALA A 126 -1.46 -3.15 -28.91
CA ALA A 126 -0.41 -3.57 -29.85
C ALA A 126 -0.87 -4.66 -30.83
N MET A 127 -1.77 -5.53 -30.40
CA MET A 127 -2.36 -6.60 -31.23
C MET A 127 -3.62 -6.16 -31.98
N GLY A 128 -4.10 -4.93 -31.78
CA GLY A 128 -5.30 -4.40 -32.43
C GLY A 128 -6.62 -4.93 -31.84
N HIS A 129 -6.60 -5.49 -30.63
CA HIS A 129 -7.80 -5.91 -29.89
C HIS A 129 -8.50 -4.69 -29.27
N THR A 130 -9.11 -3.84 -30.11
CA THR A 130 -9.64 -2.52 -29.71
C THR A 130 -10.71 -2.60 -28.63
N ASP A 131 -11.61 -3.59 -28.72
CA ASP A 131 -12.70 -3.75 -27.74
C ASP A 131 -12.15 -4.19 -26.38
N ALA A 132 -11.23 -5.15 -26.37
CA ALA A 132 -10.52 -5.57 -25.16
C ALA A 132 -9.75 -4.41 -24.54
N ALA A 133 -8.98 -3.66 -25.33
CA ALA A 133 -8.20 -2.52 -24.84
C ALA A 133 -9.08 -1.46 -24.17
N ARG A 134 -10.23 -1.12 -24.77
CA ARG A 134 -11.20 -0.17 -24.19
C ARG A 134 -11.74 -0.67 -22.85
N LEU A 135 -12.20 -1.93 -22.80
CA LEU A 135 -12.75 -2.51 -21.57
C LEU A 135 -11.69 -2.58 -20.46
N LEU A 136 -10.47 -3.03 -20.78
CA LEU A 136 -9.37 -3.08 -19.82
C LEU A 136 -8.96 -1.68 -19.32
N GLN A 137 -9.03 -0.67 -20.19
CA GLN A 137 -8.74 0.72 -19.83
C GLN A 137 -9.79 1.28 -18.85
N GLU A 138 -11.07 0.94 -19.02
CA GLU A 138 -12.12 1.31 -18.06
C GLU A 138 -11.81 0.75 -16.66
N THR A 139 -11.39 -0.50 -16.57
CA THR A 139 -10.97 -1.08 -15.28
C THR A 139 -9.73 -0.37 -14.72
N LEU A 140 -8.70 -0.16 -15.54
CA LEU A 140 -7.47 0.52 -15.11
C LEU A 140 -7.74 1.92 -14.53
N ASP A 141 -8.73 2.64 -15.07
CA ASP A 141 -9.10 3.96 -14.57
C ASP A 141 -9.93 3.89 -13.28
N GLU A 142 -10.71 2.83 -13.07
CA GLU A 142 -11.35 2.52 -11.78
C GLU A 142 -10.29 2.25 -10.69
N GLU A 143 -9.25 1.45 -10.97
CA GLU A 143 -8.21 1.14 -9.94
C GLU A 143 -7.37 2.36 -9.57
N LYS A 144 -7.04 3.21 -10.56
CA LYS A 144 -6.38 4.49 -10.27
C LYS A 144 -7.23 5.36 -9.35
N ALA A 145 -8.55 5.42 -9.60
CA ALA A 145 -9.45 6.20 -8.76
C ALA A 145 -9.59 5.61 -7.35
N ALA A 146 -9.54 4.27 -7.22
CA ALA A 146 -9.51 3.59 -5.93
C ALA A 146 -8.23 3.91 -5.15
N ASP A 147 -7.06 3.83 -5.77
CA ASP A 147 -5.78 4.22 -5.14
C ASP A 147 -5.74 5.72 -4.78
N GLU A 148 -6.22 6.61 -5.65
CA GLU A 148 -6.33 8.04 -5.36
C GLU A 148 -7.23 8.31 -4.14
N LYS A 149 -8.33 7.55 -4.02
CA LYS A 149 -9.23 7.63 -2.87
C LYS A 149 -8.54 7.14 -1.60
N LEU A 150 -7.81 6.04 -1.64
CA LEU A 150 -7.03 5.53 -0.51
C LEU A 150 -5.93 6.52 -0.09
N SER A 151 -5.20 7.08 -1.06
CA SER A 151 -4.20 8.14 -0.83
C SER A 151 -4.82 9.36 -0.14
N SER A 152 -5.99 9.80 -0.62
CA SER A 152 -6.72 10.92 -0.03
C SER A 152 -7.16 10.66 1.41
N LEU A 153 -7.53 9.41 1.75
CA LEU A 153 -7.85 9.02 3.12
C LEU A 153 -6.60 8.99 4.01
N ALA A 154 -5.49 8.45 3.48
CA ALA A 154 -4.21 8.39 4.18
C ALA A 154 -3.73 9.80 4.56
N GLU A 155 -3.69 10.71 3.59
CA GLU A 155 -3.22 12.09 3.74
C GLU A 155 -4.26 13.00 4.41
N GLY A 156 -5.54 12.63 4.34
CA GLY A 156 -6.68 13.41 4.82
C GLY A 156 -6.95 13.34 6.31
N GLY A 157 -6.15 12.60 7.08
CA GLY A 157 -6.24 12.59 8.54
C GLY A 157 -5.87 11.26 9.20
N ILE A 158 -6.02 10.13 8.49
CA ILE A 158 -5.80 8.81 9.09
C ILE A 158 -4.33 8.62 9.47
N ASN A 159 -3.39 8.98 8.59
CA ASN A 159 -1.96 8.87 8.92
C ASN A 159 -1.55 9.83 10.05
N GLN A 160 -2.13 11.03 10.11
CA GLN A 160 -1.84 11.99 11.18
C GLN A 160 -2.39 11.50 12.53
N ALA A 161 -3.58 10.90 12.53
CA ALA A 161 -4.17 10.29 13.72
C ALA A 161 -3.29 9.14 14.24
N ALA A 162 -2.87 8.23 13.36
CA ALA A 162 -1.97 7.14 13.70
C ALA A 162 -0.62 7.64 14.25
N ALA A 163 -0.01 8.64 13.60
CA ALA A 163 1.26 9.21 14.05
C ALA A 163 1.17 9.88 15.42
N GLY A 164 0.02 10.47 15.76
CA GLY A 164 -0.22 11.10 17.07
C GLY A 164 -0.44 10.13 18.22
N ALA A 165 -0.69 8.84 17.94
CA ALA A 165 -1.00 7.82 18.95
C ALA A 165 0.25 7.23 19.63
N GLY A 166 1.48 7.52 19.16
CA GLY A 166 2.65 6.70 19.49
C GLY A 166 4.02 7.36 19.46
N GLN A 167 4.17 8.59 19.95
CA GLN A 167 5.46 9.00 20.50
C GLN A 167 5.34 9.04 22.03
N PRO A 168 5.94 8.10 22.78
CA PRO A 168 6.25 8.42 24.17
C PRO A 168 7.10 9.70 24.11
N ASP A 169 6.69 10.72 24.87
CA ASP A 169 7.52 11.89 25.08
C ASP A 169 8.93 11.38 25.43
N GLU A 170 9.93 11.69 24.59
CA GLU A 170 11.31 11.53 25.00
C GLU A 170 11.44 12.40 26.26
N GLU A 171 11.48 11.78 27.44
CA GLU A 171 11.79 12.49 28.68
C GLU A 171 13.10 13.24 28.43
N GLU A 172 13.01 14.56 28.28
CA GLU A 172 14.17 15.45 28.22
C GLU A 172 14.97 15.23 29.50
N ASP A 173 16.03 14.43 29.40
CA ASP A 173 16.96 14.12 30.48
C ASP A 173 17.60 15.45 30.94
N GLU A 174 17.05 16.05 32.01
CA GLU A 174 17.60 17.28 32.59
C GLU A 174 19.08 17.05 32.94
N PRO A 175 20.02 17.92 32.49
CA PRO A 175 21.41 17.71 32.80
C PRO A 175 21.65 17.90 34.31
N ALA A 176 21.98 16.80 34.98
CA ALA A 176 22.35 16.75 36.39
C ALA A 176 23.42 17.81 36.72
N ALA A 177 23.08 18.69 37.67
CA ALA A 177 23.97 19.70 38.20
C ALA A 177 25.24 19.07 38.80
N VAL A 178 26.39 19.27 38.14
CA VAL A 178 27.69 18.84 38.67
C VAL A 178 28.16 19.84 39.72
N GLY A 179 28.10 19.42 40.99
CA GLY A 179 28.67 20.13 42.12
C GLY A 179 30.20 20.23 42.02
N ALA A 180 30.74 21.45 41.98
CA ALA A 180 32.17 21.71 42.04
C ALA A 180 32.66 21.76 43.50
N GLY A 181 33.10 20.61 44.02
CA GLY A 181 33.87 20.47 45.25
C GLY A 181 35.38 20.67 45.01
N ALA A 182 35.99 21.49 45.87
CA ALA A 182 37.36 22.00 45.79
C ALA A 182 38.49 20.94 45.80
N LYS A 183 39.63 21.27 45.14
CA LYS A 183 40.97 20.79 45.53
C LYS A 183 42.01 21.90 45.47
N LYS A 184 42.66 22.13 46.63
CA LYS A 184 43.89 22.92 46.82
C LYS A 184 45.11 22.11 46.38
N THR A 185 46.10 22.77 45.76
CA THR A 185 47.53 22.48 45.96
C THR A 185 48.39 23.74 45.77
N ALA A 186 49.20 24.04 46.78
CA ALA A 186 50.34 24.98 46.85
C ALA A 186 51.53 24.47 46.01
N ALA A 187 52.64 25.15 45.68
CA ALA A 187 53.17 26.52 45.74
C ALA A 187 54.53 26.51 44.98
N ALA A 188 55.00 27.63 44.43
CA ALA A 188 56.45 27.95 44.35
C ALA A 188 56.73 29.45 44.06
N LYS A 189 57.58 30.02 44.92
CA LYS A 189 58.32 31.31 44.94
C LYS A 189 59.12 31.60 43.65
N ALA A 190 59.65 32.79 43.30
CA ALA A 190 59.69 34.17 43.80
C ALA A 190 60.54 35.03 42.81
N LYS A 191 60.32 36.36 42.72
CA LYS A 191 61.29 37.47 43.00
C LYS A 191 60.98 38.81 42.29
N LYS A 192 60.80 39.84 43.14
CA LYS A 192 61.29 41.25 43.12
C LYS A 192 61.47 42.03 41.80
N ALA A 193 60.77 43.18 41.73
CA ALA A 193 61.26 44.58 41.68
C ALA A 193 60.06 45.44 41.17
N GLY A 194 59.61 46.57 41.74
CA GLY A 194 60.28 47.62 42.49
C GLY A 194 60.47 48.84 41.58
N ALA A 195 59.52 49.79 41.53
CA ALA A 195 59.77 51.23 41.35
C ALA A 195 58.47 52.04 41.38
N ARG A 196 58.53 53.14 42.12
CA ARG A 196 57.52 54.19 42.30
C ARG A 196 57.58 55.19 41.14
N ARG A 197 56.43 55.77 40.77
CA ARG A 197 56.12 57.21 40.97
C ARG A 197 54.66 57.46 40.61
#